data_AF-A0A1H4G9R0-F1
#
_entry.id   AF-A0A1H4G9R0-F1
#
_cell.length_a   1.000
_cell.length_b   1.000
_cell.length_c   1.000
_cell.angle_alpha   90.00
_cell.angle_beta   90.00
_cell.angle_gamma   90.00
#
_symmetry.space_group_name_H-M   'P 1'
#
loop_
_entity.id
_entity.type
_entity.pdbx_description
1 polymer ?
#
loop_
_entity_poly.entity_id
_entity_poly.type
_entity_poly.pdbx_seq_one_letter_code
_entity_poly.pdbx_strand_id
1 'polypeptide(L)'
;MTPEQAKIVQNARKYADERAKGYREQALKLYPWICGRCAREFNHANLRELTVHHRDHNHDNNPQDGSNWELLCLYCHDNEHQKQIEAVYGGSAGTTGPAAATHNPFANLKERMNKK
;
A
#
# COMPACT_ATOMS: atom_id res chain seq x y z
N MET A 1 -33.26 -18.33 23.76
CA MET A 1 -32.17 -17.33 23.89
C MET A 1 -32.46 -16.51 25.14
N THR A 2 -31.55 -16.51 26.11
CA THR A 2 -31.76 -15.81 27.39
C THR A 2 -31.56 -14.29 27.24
N PRO A 3 -32.10 -13.45 28.15
CA PRO A 3 -31.87 -12.01 28.15
C PRO A 3 -30.38 -11.63 28.19
N GLU A 4 -29.58 -12.43 28.91
CA GLU A 4 -28.13 -12.27 29.00
C GLU A 4 -27.43 -12.56 27.68
N GLN A 5 -27.80 -13.66 26.99
CA GLN A 5 -27.30 -13.97 25.65
C GLN A 5 -27.66 -12.88 24.63
N ALA A 6 -28.87 -12.32 24.71
CA ALA A 6 -29.29 -11.21 23.86
C ALA A 6 -28.44 -9.95 24.08
N LYS A 7 -28.10 -9.64 25.34
CA LYS A 7 -27.25 -8.49 25.69
C LYS A 7 -25.81 -8.67 25.17
N ILE A 8 -25.26 -9.89 25.25
CA ILE A 8 -23.93 -10.22 24.70
C ILE A 8 -23.91 -10.01 23.18
N VAL A 9 -24.90 -10.54 22.46
CA VAL A 9 -24.99 -10.37 21.00
C VAL A 9 -25.16 -8.90 20.60
N GLN A 10 -25.97 -8.14 21.35
CA GLN A 10 -26.19 -6.72 21.08
C GLN A 10 -24.92 -5.89 21.29
N ASN A 11 -24.15 -6.18 22.35
CA ASN A 11 -22.86 -5.55 22.59
C ASN A 11 -21.84 -5.91 21.49
N ALA A 12 -21.77 -7.18 21.10
CA ALA A 12 -20.89 -7.63 20.03
C ALA A 12 -21.16 -6.91 18.69
N ARG A 13 -22.45 -6.68 18.36
CA ARG A 13 -22.84 -5.88 17.18
C ARG A 13 -22.38 -4.42 17.30
N LYS A 14 -22.66 -3.77 18.44
CA LYS A 14 -22.21 -2.38 18.68
C LYS A 14 -20.70 -2.21 18.51
N TYR A 15 -19.90 -3.12 19.09
CA TYR A 15 -18.45 -3.08 18.95
C TYR A 15 -17.95 -3.38 17.53
N ALA A 16 -18.70 -4.17 16.75
CA ALA A 16 -18.41 -4.37 15.34
C ALA A 16 -18.72 -3.11 14.51
N ASP A 17 -19.85 -2.46 14.78
CA ASP A 17 -20.27 -1.22 14.11
C ASP A 17 -19.34 -0.06 14.43
N GLU A 18 -18.86 0.06 15.67
CA GLU A 18 -17.88 1.07 16.08
C GLU A 18 -16.54 0.89 15.36
N ARG A 19 -16.03 -0.35 15.28
CA ARG A 19 -14.82 -0.65 14.49
C ARG A 19 -15.03 -0.38 13.01
N ALA A 20 -16.20 -0.71 12.48
CA ALA A 20 -16.53 -0.51 11.07
C ALA A 20 -16.53 0.97 10.61
N LYS A 21 -16.51 1.92 11.55
CA LYS A 21 -16.40 3.36 11.26
C LYS A 21 -14.97 3.81 10.94
N GLY A 22 -13.95 3.02 11.29
CA GLY A 22 -12.56 3.34 10.97
C GLY A 22 -12.30 3.36 9.47
N TYR A 23 -11.40 4.23 9.01
CA TYR A 23 -10.97 4.29 7.60
C TYR A 23 -10.38 2.94 7.16
N ARG A 24 -9.76 2.18 8.07
CA ARG A 24 -9.22 0.85 7.81
C ARG A 24 -10.32 -0.12 7.38
N GLU A 25 -11.38 -0.21 8.16
CA GLU A 25 -12.49 -1.11 7.91
C GLU A 25 -13.28 -0.69 6.67
N GLN A 26 -13.33 0.60 6.37
CA GLN A 26 -13.89 1.12 5.11
C GLN A 26 -13.03 0.72 3.91
N ALA A 27 -11.71 0.93 3.97
CA ALA A 27 -10.79 0.53 2.91
C ALA A 27 -10.83 -0.98 2.64
N LEU A 28 -10.88 -1.82 3.68
CA LEU A 28 -10.97 -3.28 3.55
C LEU A 28 -12.29 -3.78 2.93
N LYS A 29 -13.34 -2.94 2.88
CA LYS A 29 -14.60 -3.22 2.17
C LYS A 29 -14.57 -2.75 0.72
N LEU A 30 -13.85 -1.66 0.42
CA LEU A 30 -13.77 -1.06 -0.91
C LEU A 30 -12.75 -1.76 -1.80
N TYR A 31 -11.64 -2.24 -1.23
CA TYR A 31 -10.51 -2.76 -1.98
C TYR A 31 -10.32 -4.27 -1.82
N PRO A 32 -9.78 -4.96 -2.86
CA PRO A 32 -9.36 -6.34 -2.73
C PRO A 32 -8.23 -6.47 -1.70
N TRP A 33 -8.15 -7.61 -1.02
CA TRP A 33 -7.12 -7.88 -0.02
C TRP A 33 -5.78 -8.25 -0.67
N ILE A 34 -5.25 -7.32 -1.45
CA ILE A 34 -4.04 -7.46 -2.25
C ILE A 34 -3.22 -6.20 -2.06
N CYS A 35 -1.91 -6.34 -1.87
CA CYS A 35 -0.99 -5.21 -1.82
C CYS A 35 -0.91 -4.53 -3.20
N GLY A 36 -1.18 -3.23 -3.26
CA GLY A 36 -1.13 -2.43 -4.49
C GLY A 36 0.26 -2.31 -5.14
N ARG A 37 1.34 -2.69 -4.42
CA ARG A 37 2.73 -2.56 -4.91
C ARG A 37 3.39 -3.87 -5.27
N CYS A 38 3.25 -4.91 -4.44
CA CYS A 38 3.90 -6.20 -4.68
C CYS A 38 2.93 -7.32 -5.06
N ALA A 39 1.63 -7.02 -5.20
CA ALA A 39 0.58 -7.98 -5.53
C ALA A 39 0.45 -9.17 -4.55
N ARG A 40 1.07 -9.11 -3.37
CA ARG A 40 0.87 -10.12 -2.32
C ARG A 40 -0.59 -10.14 -1.89
N GLU A 41 -1.20 -11.32 -1.89
CA GLU A 41 -2.57 -11.55 -1.45
C GLU A 41 -2.64 -11.82 0.05
N PHE A 42 -3.79 -11.46 0.63
CA PHE A 42 -4.08 -11.60 2.05
C PHE A 42 -5.40 -12.34 2.25
N ASN A 43 -5.48 -13.02 3.39
CA ASN A 43 -6.65 -13.73 3.86
C ASN A 43 -6.90 -13.36 5.33
N HIS A 44 -7.96 -13.91 5.92
CA HIS A 44 -8.33 -13.62 7.31
C HIS A 44 -7.20 -13.87 8.33
N ALA A 45 -6.30 -14.83 8.09
CA ALA A 45 -5.22 -15.16 9.02
C ALA A 45 -4.09 -14.12 9.04
N ASN A 46 -3.87 -13.41 7.93
CA ASN A 46 -2.78 -12.43 7.80
C ASN A 46 -3.27 -11.01 7.46
N LEU A 47 -4.58 -10.75 7.42
CA LEU A 47 -5.15 -9.45 7.04
C LEU A 47 -4.66 -8.26 7.88
N ARG A 48 -4.22 -8.51 9.12
CA ARG A 48 -3.59 -7.51 9.98
C ARG A 48 -2.30 -6.90 9.39
N GLU A 49 -1.65 -7.61 8.46
CA GLU A 49 -0.44 -7.17 7.77
C GLU A 49 -0.73 -6.30 6.53
N LEU A 50 -2.00 -6.19 6.12
CA LEU A 50 -2.45 -5.29 5.07
C LEU A 50 -2.90 -3.97 5.70
N THR A 51 -2.21 -2.87 5.41
CA THR A 51 -2.41 -1.55 6.01
C THR A 51 -2.95 -0.55 5.00
N VAL A 52 -3.65 0.46 5.50
CA VAL A 52 -4.07 1.62 4.68
C VAL A 52 -2.93 2.62 4.65
N HIS A 53 -2.57 3.04 3.45
CA HIS A 53 -1.67 4.15 3.18
C HIS A 53 -2.47 5.31 2.59
N HIS A 54 -2.28 6.52 3.13
CA HIS A 54 -2.86 7.75 2.59
C HIS A 54 -1.96 8.32 1.50
N ARG A 55 -2.47 8.45 0.27
CA ARG A 55 -1.70 8.87 -0.91
C ARG A 55 -1.13 10.28 -0.75
N ASP A 56 -1.89 11.18 -0.14
CA ASP A 56 -1.48 12.54 0.19
C ASP A 56 -0.75 12.67 1.54
N HIS A 57 -0.59 11.56 2.28
CA HIS A 57 0.00 11.47 3.62
C HIS A 57 -0.77 12.23 4.72
N ASN A 58 -1.95 12.77 4.41
CA ASN A 58 -2.84 13.42 5.35
C ASN A 58 -3.83 12.41 5.93
N HIS A 59 -3.63 12.04 7.19
CA HIS A 59 -4.42 11.03 7.89
C HIS A 59 -5.84 11.51 8.21
N ASP A 60 -6.12 12.81 8.11
CA ASP A 60 -7.45 13.39 8.31
C ASP A 60 -8.27 13.43 6.99
N ASN A 61 -7.61 13.31 5.83
CA ASN A 61 -8.29 13.29 4.53
C ASN A 61 -8.83 11.87 4.22
N ASN A 62 -10.05 11.60 4.67
CA ASN A 62 -10.71 10.29 4.60
C ASN A 62 -12.00 10.34 3.75
N PRO A 63 -11.88 10.46 2.42
CA PRO A 63 -13.05 10.52 1.54
C PRO A 63 -13.77 9.15 1.52
N GLN A 64 -15.11 9.17 1.47
CA GLN A 64 -15.94 7.96 1.58
C GLN A 64 -15.79 6.99 0.39
N ASP A 65 -15.30 7.47 -0.76
CA ASP A 65 -15.00 6.68 -1.94
C ASP A 65 -13.62 5.99 -1.87
N GLY A 66 -12.86 6.26 -0.82
CA GLY A 66 -11.51 5.75 -0.61
C GLY A 66 -10.46 6.35 -1.53
N SER A 67 -10.76 7.37 -2.34
CA SER A 67 -9.86 7.91 -3.36
C SER A 67 -8.46 8.31 -2.85
N ASN A 68 -8.32 8.64 -1.56
CA ASN A 68 -7.05 8.95 -0.93
C ASN A 68 -6.30 7.72 -0.34
N TRP A 69 -6.81 6.51 -0.49
CA TRP A 69 -6.25 5.32 0.14
C TRP A 69 -5.59 4.37 -0.87
N GLU A 70 -4.65 3.58 -0.36
CA GLU A 70 -4.09 2.39 -1.00
C GLU A 70 -3.89 1.31 0.06
N LEU A 71 -4.14 0.03 -0.27
CA LEU A 71 -3.82 -1.09 0.60
C LEU A 71 -2.42 -1.62 0.31
N LEU A 72 -1.54 -1.59 1.31
CA LEU A 72 -0.14 -2.00 1.21
C LEU A 72 0.21 -3.04 2.27
N CYS A 73 1.10 -3.99 1.94
CA CYS A 73 1.71 -4.82 2.98
C CYS A 73 2.64 -3.95 3.85
N LEU A 74 2.91 -4.37 5.09
CA LEU A 74 3.81 -3.67 6.01
C LEU A 74 5.11 -3.18 5.35
N TYR A 75 5.79 -4.05 4.59
CA TYR A 75 7.04 -3.69 3.93
C TYR A 75 6.89 -2.65 2.82
N CYS A 76 5.84 -2.77 2.00
CA CYS A 76 5.59 -1.79 0.94
C CYS A 76 5.12 -0.45 1.52
N HIS A 77 4.41 -0.49 2.65
CA HIS A 77 3.96 0.71 3.33
C HIS A 77 5.15 1.50 3.89
N ASP A 78 6.02 0.85 4.66
CA ASP A 78 7.22 1.48 5.23
C ASP A 78 8.14 2.03 4.13
N ASN A 79 8.31 1.28 3.04
CA ASN A 79 9.12 1.72 1.91
C ASN A 79 8.55 2.97 1.20
N GLU A 80 7.22 3.13 1.14
CA GLU A 80 6.63 4.33 0.55
C GLU A 80 6.88 5.57 1.42
N HIS A 81 6.73 5.44 2.74
CA HIS A 81 7.14 6.49 3.69
C HIS A 81 8.63 6.81 3.55
N GLN A 82 9.46 5.79 3.37
CA GLN A 82 10.90 6.01 3.26
C GLN A 82 11.30 6.74 1.98
N LYS A 83 10.68 6.45 0.83
CA LYS A 83 10.90 7.22 -0.40
C LYS A 83 10.56 8.70 -0.23
N GLN A 84 9.51 9.02 0.54
CA GLN A 84 9.14 10.41 0.81
C GLN A 84 10.24 11.11 1.61
N ILE A 85 10.75 10.46 2.66
CA ILE A 85 11.87 10.95 3.46
C ILE A 85 13.09 11.16 2.56
N GLU A 86 13.46 10.16 1.76
CA GLU A 86 14.60 10.26 0.84
C GLU A 86 14.45 11.40 -0.18
N ALA A 87 13.24 11.62 -0.71
CA ALA A 87 12.96 12.73 -1.63
C ALA A 87 13.16 14.09 -0.95
N VAL A 88 12.81 14.24 0.33
CA VAL A 88 13.05 15.46 1.12
C VAL A 88 14.55 15.68 1.36
N TYR A 89 15.32 14.61 1.58
CA TYR A 89 16.76 14.69 1.85
C TYR A 89 17.65 14.61 0.58
N GLY A 90 17.05 14.64 -0.62
CA GLY A 90 17.77 14.77 -1.90
C GLY A 90 18.19 13.45 -2.57
N GLY A 91 17.73 12.30 -2.09
CA GLY A 91 18.11 10.99 -2.60
C GLY A 91 19.59 10.66 -2.33
N SER A 92 19.94 9.38 -2.31
CA SER A 92 21.34 8.94 -2.17
C SER A 92 22.26 9.36 -3.34
N ALA A 93 21.70 9.99 -4.38
CA ALA A 93 22.45 10.63 -5.44
C ALA A 93 22.61 12.12 -5.10
N GLY A 94 23.78 12.49 -4.57
CA GLY A 94 24.16 13.89 -4.42
C GLY A 94 24.03 14.68 -5.74
N THR A 95 24.20 15.99 -5.67
CA THR A 95 24.06 16.96 -6.79
C THR A 95 24.90 16.64 -8.04
N THR A 96 25.85 15.71 -7.95
CA THR A 96 26.54 15.09 -9.08
C THR A 96 25.73 13.92 -9.61
N GLY A 97 24.98 14.13 -10.70
CA GLY A 97 24.32 13.06 -11.43
C GLY A 97 25.29 11.92 -11.81
N PRO A 98 24.78 10.70 -12.09
CA PRO A 98 25.62 9.56 -12.44
C PRO A 98 26.53 9.91 -13.63
N ALA A 99 27.80 9.50 -13.54
CA ALA A 99 28.74 9.65 -14.65
C ALA A 99 28.13 9.04 -15.92
N ALA A 100 28.35 9.70 -17.07
CA ALA A 100 27.82 9.23 -18.35
C ALA A 100 28.19 7.76 -18.58
N ALA A 101 27.19 6.93 -18.89
CA ALA A 101 27.41 5.52 -19.18
C ALA A 101 28.29 5.38 -20.42
N THR A 102 29.48 4.81 -20.26
CA THR A 102 30.45 4.59 -21.36
C THR A 102 30.22 3.26 -22.09
N HIS A 103 29.42 2.35 -21.52
CA HIS A 103 29.19 1.02 -22.06
C HIS A 103 27.91 0.98 -22.92
N ASN A 104 28.06 0.58 -24.19
CA ASN A 104 26.93 0.38 -25.12
C ASN A 104 26.72 -1.14 -25.39
N PRO A 105 25.89 -1.84 -24.59
CA PRO A 105 25.70 -3.29 -24.69
C PRO A 105 25.02 -3.73 -25.99
N PHE A 106 24.42 -2.80 -26.73
CA PHE A 106 23.68 -3.07 -27.97
C PHE A 106 24.37 -2.50 -29.21
N ALA A 107 25.63 -2.07 -29.11
CA ALA A 107 26.38 -1.49 -30.23
C ALA A 107 26.34 -2.36 -31.50
N ASN A 108 26.34 -3.70 -31.33
CA ASN A 108 26.32 -4.67 -32.43
C ASN A 108 24.95 -5.35 -32.64
N LEU A 109 23.87 -4.87 -32.01
CA LEU A 109 22.56 -5.51 -32.12
C LEU A 109 22.04 -5.49 -33.56
N LYS A 110 22.18 -4.36 -34.26
CA LYS A 110 21.72 -4.19 -35.65
C LYS A 110 22.40 -5.16 -36.61
N GLU A 111 23.71 -5.35 -36.48
CA GLU A 111 24.47 -6.30 -37.30
C GLU A 111 24.07 -7.75 -37.03
N ARG A 112 23.80 -8.09 -35.76
CA ARG A 112 23.30 -9.43 -35.39
C ARG A 112 21.89 -9.70 -35.92
N MET A 113 21.04 -8.70 -36.03
CA MET A 113 19.70 -8.83 -36.60
C MET A 113 19.72 -9.03 -38.12
N ASN A 114 20.73 -8.48 -38.81
CA ASN A 114 20.89 -8.57 -40.26
C ASN A 114 21.61 -9.85 -40.72
N LYS A 115 22.27 -10.59 -39.82
CA LYS A 115 22.92 -11.89 -40.10
C LYS A 115 21.94 -13.09 -40.02
N LYS A 116 20.66 -12.87 -40.33
CA LYS A 116 19.66 -13.93 -40.45
C LYS A 116 19.62 -14.49 -41.86
#